data_AF-A0A925LVV5-F1
#
_entry.id   AF-A0A925LVV5-F1
#
_cell.length_a   1.000
_cell.length_b   1.000
_cell.length_c   1.000
_cell.angle_alpha   90.00
_cell.angle_beta   90.00
_cell.angle_gamma   90.00
#
_symmetry.space_group_name_H-M   'P 1'
#
loop_
_entity.id
_entity.type
_entity.pdbx_description
1 polymer ?
#
loop_
_entity_poly.entity_id
_entity_poly.type
_entity_poly.pdbx_seq_one_letter_code
_entity_poly.pdbx_strand_id
1 'polypeptide(L)'
;RGIRLQSHELSINASTGSQVSQITPEFRPADCQTRPWFDGQFMNTITHIPAGRSLTVLEALLTELPRLAGMKIENSWQLIQKAAETSTGNGLSCDLSFFASAMGCDGRICGITTENLTVGNLFHAAFEFMADSYLTCSRRMSPQPTWNQIAISGGLVQSFASLRKKIEARFPLPIRDVAEQEETLLGLMPTIAESIS
;
A
#
# COMPACT_ATOMS: atom_id res chain seq x y z
N ARG A 1 -18.75 9.97 -2.86
CA ARG A 1 -19.53 8.91 -2.14
C ARG A 1 -18.53 7.85 -1.67
N GLY A 2 -18.53 7.44 -0.39
CA GLY A 2 -17.49 6.54 0.17
C GLY A 2 -17.50 5.10 -0.36
N ILE A 3 -16.54 4.28 0.10
CA ILE A 3 -16.23 2.89 -0.33
C ILE A 3 -17.44 1.91 -0.27
N ARG A 4 -18.52 2.25 0.44
CA ARG A 4 -19.67 1.37 0.74
C ARG A 4 -19.20 0.00 1.23
N LEU A 5 -18.29 0.03 2.20
CA LEU A 5 -17.77 -1.17 2.84
C LEU A 5 -18.91 -1.96 3.47
N GLN A 6 -18.93 -3.28 3.26
CA GLN A 6 -19.90 -4.19 3.83
C GLN A 6 -19.33 -4.88 5.08
N SER A 7 -20.19 -5.36 5.97
CA SER A 7 -19.76 -6.03 7.22
C SER A 7 -19.03 -7.36 7.02
N HIS A 8 -19.19 -7.99 5.86
CA HIS A 8 -18.49 -9.22 5.48
C HIS A 8 -17.18 -8.96 4.71
N GLU A 9 -16.79 -7.69 4.55
CA GLU A 9 -15.61 -7.30 3.80
C GLU A 9 -14.47 -6.82 4.70
N LEU A 10 -13.26 -7.18 4.32
CA LEU A 10 -12.04 -6.50 4.75
C LEU A 10 -11.67 -5.45 3.70
N SER A 11 -11.60 -4.19 4.11
CA SER A 11 -11.08 -3.12 3.25
C SER A 11 -9.56 -3.07 3.31
N ILE A 12 -8.90 -3.07 2.15
CA ILE A 12 -7.47 -2.78 2.01
C ILE A 12 -7.34 -1.55 1.11
N ASN A 13 -6.76 -0.47 1.64
CA ASN A 13 -6.40 0.71 0.86
C ASN A 13 -4.89 0.79 0.72
N ALA A 14 -4.37 0.47 -0.46
CA ALA A 14 -2.95 0.51 -0.79
C ALA A 14 -2.59 1.84 -1.47
N SER A 15 -2.33 2.87 -0.65
CA SER A 15 -2.00 4.23 -1.08
C SER A 15 -0.78 4.77 -0.31
N THR A 16 -0.48 6.07 -0.45
CA THR A 16 0.54 6.74 0.37
C THR A 16 0.24 6.65 1.87
N GLY A 17 -1.05 6.73 2.24
CA GLY A 17 -1.55 6.60 3.61
C GLY A 17 -2.30 5.29 3.77
N SER A 18 -1.58 4.17 3.71
CA SER A 18 -2.20 2.86 3.61
C SER A 18 -2.82 2.38 4.93
N GLN A 19 -3.91 1.63 4.80
CA GLN A 19 -4.70 1.16 5.93
C GLN A 19 -5.48 -0.12 5.61
N VAL A 20 -5.90 -0.83 6.66
CA VAL A 20 -6.90 -1.89 6.60
C VAL A 20 -8.06 -1.56 7.54
N SER A 21 -9.29 -1.88 7.12
CA SER A 21 -10.49 -1.60 7.90
C SER A 21 -11.54 -2.71 7.81
N GLN A 22 -12.34 -2.86 8.87
CA GLN A 22 -13.54 -3.71 8.87
C GLN A 22 -14.69 -3.02 9.62
N ILE A 23 -15.92 -3.42 9.34
CA ILE A 23 -17.10 -3.00 10.10
C ILE A 23 -17.50 -4.11 11.06
N THR A 24 -17.76 -3.76 12.32
CA THR A 24 -18.23 -4.68 13.35
C THR A 24 -19.56 -4.21 13.95
N PRO A 25 -20.47 -5.13 14.34
CA PRO A 25 -21.74 -4.76 14.95
C PRO A 25 -21.58 -4.28 16.40
N GLU A 26 -20.48 -4.66 17.05
CA GLU A 26 -20.20 -4.36 18.45
C GLU A 26 -18.82 -3.72 18.61
N PHE A 27 -18.71 -2.84 19.60
CA PHE A 27 -17.42 -2.34 20.05
C PHE A 27 -16.69 -3.45 20.81
N ARG A 28 -15.49 -3.79 20.36
CA ARG A 28 -14.57 -4.68 21.07
C ARG A 28 -13.19 -4.02 21.09
N PRO A 29 -12.59 -3.81 22.27
CA PRO A 29 -11.23 -3.32 22.37
C PRO A 29 -10.28 -4.22 21.58
N ALA A 30 -9.51 -3.62 20.68
CA ALA A 30 -8.48 -4.28 19.89
C ALA A 30 -7.32 -3.29 19.67
N ASP A 31 -6.18 -3.82 19.23
CA ASP A 31 -5.00 -3.01 18.88
C ASP A 31 -5.20 -2.33 17.52
N CYS A 32 -6.24 -1.50 17.42
CA CYS A 32 -6.62 -0.72 16.25
C CYS A 32 -7.42 0.51 16.68
N GLN A 33 -7.59 1.47 15.77
CA GLN A 33 -8.50 2.58 15.99
C GLN A 33 -9.94 2.13 15.74
N THR A 34 -10.83 2.36 16.70
CA THR A 34 -12.27 2.09 16.54
C THR A 34 -13.06 3.40 16.56
N ARG A 35 -13.98 3.56 15.61
CA ARG A 35 -14.86 4.73 15.51
C ARG A 35 -16.31 4.31 15.29
N PRO A 36 -17.30 5.09 15.77
CA PRO A 36 -18.69 4.87 15.40
C PRO A 36 -18.87 4.88 13.88
N TRP A 37 -19.71 3.96 13.39
CA TRP A 37 -20.12 3.83 12.00
C TRP A 37 -21.65 3.93 11.91
N PHE A 38 -22.18 3.94 10.68
CA PHE A 38 -23.62 4.01 10.44
C PHE A 38 -24.38 2.87 11.13
N ASP A 39 -25.66 3.10 11.43
CA ASP A 39 -26.59 2.10 12.00
C ASP A 39 -26.11 1.45 13.30
N GLY A 40 -25.42 2.22 14.15
CA GLY A 40 -24.93 1.76 15.45
C GLY A 40 -23.75 0.78 15.36
N GLN A 41 -23.17 0.60 14.18
CA GLN A 41 -22.00 -0.23 13.96
C GLN A 41 -20.71 0.51 14.34
N PHE A 42 -19.58 -0.18 14.25
CA PHE A 42 -18.26 0.37 14.49
C PHE A 42 -17.34 0.07 13.31
N MET A 43 -16.42 0.97 13.01
CA MET A 43 -15.33 0.75 12.06
C MET A 43 -14.02 0.61 12.82
N ASN A 44 -13.40 -0.55 12.68
CA ASN A 44 -12.05 -0.82 13.15
C ASN A 44 -11.07 -0.56 12.00
N THR A 45 -9.98 0.15 12.29
CA THR A 45 -8.97 0.52 11.30
C THR A 45 -7.58 0.47 11.89
N ILE A 46 -6.65 -0.14 11.16
CA ILE A 46 -5.22 0.04 11.37
C ILE A 46 -4.69 0.92 10.23
N THR A 47 -4.16 2.08 10.59
CA THR A 47 -3.57 3.06 9.68
C THR A 47 -2.04 3.03 9.75
N HIS A 48 -1.38 3.90 8.98
CA HIS A 48 0.07 4.02 8.95
C HIS A 48 0.77 2.69 8.63
N ILE A 49 0.20 1.91 7.71
CA ILE A 49 0.87 0.74 7.16
C ILE A 49 1.89 1.23 6.13
N PRO A 50 3.17 0.83 6.20
CA PRO A 50 4.17 1.23 5.23
C PRO A 50 3.77 0.83 3.81
N ALA A 51 3.79 1.81 2.90
CA ALA A 51 3.33 1.65 1.52
C ALA A 51 3.95 2.75 0.65
N GLY A 52 3.13 3.55 -0.04
CA GLY A 52 3.58 4.51 -1.05
C GLY A 52 4.63 5.49 -0.54
N ARG A 53 4.48 6.00 0.69
CA ARG A 53 5.48 6.89 1.30
C ARG A 53 6.86 6.22 1.41
N SER A 54 6.91 4.96 1.83
CA SER A 54 8.17 4.22 1.95
C SER A 54 8.76 3.90 0.57
N LEU A 55 7.91 3.57 -0.41
CA LEU A 55 8.36 3.38 -1.79
C LEU A 55 8.97 4.66 -2.37
N THR A 56 8.41 5.83 -2.07
CA THR A 56 8.98 7.12 -2.51
C THR A 56 10.38 7.35 -1.94
N VAL A 57 10.67 6.89 -0.72
CA VAL A 57 12.04 6.97 -0.17
C VAL A 57 13.01 6.13 -1.01
N LEU A 58 12.62 4.91 -1.38
CA LEU A 58 13.44 4.05 -2.23
C LEU A 58 13.63 4.64 -3.63
N GLU A 59 12.58 5.16 -4.26
CA GLU A 59 12.68 5.81 -5.57
C GLU A 59 13.56 7.06 -5.53
N ALA A 60 13.44 7.87 -4.47
CA ALA A 60 14.26 9.06 -4.29
C ALA A 60 15.75 8.76 -4.12
N LEU A 61 16.09 7.63 -3.47
CA LEU A 61 17.46 7.12 -3.36
C LEU A 61 17.98 6.66 -4.74
N LEU A 62 17.19 5.86 -5.47
CA LEU A 62 17.58 5.34 -6.77
C LEU A 62 17.75 6.43 -7.84
N THR A 63 17.03 7.53 -7.70
CA THR A 63 17.12 8.69 -8.62
C THR A 63 18.09 9.77 -8.15
N GLU A 64 18.76 9.59 -7.00
CA GLU A 64 19.60 10.62 -6.40
C GLU A 64 20.84 10.94 -7.24
N LEU A 65 21.62 9.93 -7.64
CA LEU A 65 22.82 10.13 -8.44
C LEU A 65 22.54 10.78 -9.80
N PRO A 66 21.56 10.32 -10.60
CA PRO A 66 21.15 11.02 -11.82
C PRO A 66 20.82 12.49 -11.57
N ARG A 67 20.03 12.78 -10.53
CA ARG A 67 19.63 14.14 -10.17
C ARG A 67 20.85 15.01 -9.83
N LEU A 68 21.82 14.48 -9.09
CA LEU A 68 23.08 15.17 -8.78
C LEU A 68 23.93 15.42 -10.03
N ALA A 69 23.84 14.54 -11.03
CA ALA A 69 24.49 14.71 -12.32
C ALA A 69 23.71 15.63 -13.29
N GLY A 70 22.63 16.28 -12.85
CA GLY A 70 21.79 17.12 -13.71
C GLY A 70 20.91 16.33 -14.68
N MET A 71 20.81 15.01 -14.52
CA MET A 71 19.95 14.13 -15.31
C MET A 71 18.64 13.87 -14.58
N LYS A 72 17.53 13.88 -15.32
CA LYS A 72 16.23 13.45 -14.81
C LYS A 72 15.90 12.07 -15.37
N ILE A 73 15.62 11.11 -14.49
CA ILE A 73 14.99 9.86 -14.90
C ILE A 73 13.50 10.15 -15.08
N GLU A 74 13.07 10.25 -16.33
CA GLU A 74 11.64 10.30 -16.64
C GLU A 74 11.00 8.93 -16.41
N ASN A 75 9.76 8.91 -15.93
CA ASN A 75 8.97 7.69 -15.75
C ASN A 75 9.62 6.62 -14.84
N SER A 76 10.37 7.05 -13.82
CA SER A 76 11.04 6.16 -12.84
C SER A 76 10.11 5.06 -12.30
N TRP A 77 8.87 5.40 -11.95
CA TRP A 77 7.86 4.44 -11.48
C TRP A 77 7.48 3.36 -12.49
N GLN A 78 7.39 3.71 -13.79
CA GLN A 78 7.11 2.74 -14.85
C GLN A 78 8.31 1.80 -15.08
N LEU A 79 9.54 2.32 -14.94
CA LEU A 79 10.75 1.50 -15.00
C LEU A 79 10.84 0.54 -13.80
N ILE A 80 10.53 1.04 -12.61
CA ILE A 80 10.43 0.23 -11.38
C ILE A 80 9.41 -0.88 -11.53
N GLN A 81 8.22 -0.57 -12.06
CA GLN A 81 7.17 -1.55 -12.30
C GLN A 81 7.67 -2.69 -13.20
N LYS A 82 8.24 -2.36 -14.36
CA LYS A 82 8.78 -3.36 -15.31
C LYS A 82 9.89 -4.21 -14.68
N ALA A 83 10.79 -3.58 -13.91
CA ALA A 83 11.86 -4.29 -13.24
C ALA A 83 11.33 -5.25 -12.15
N ALA A 84 10.33 -4.83 -11.38
CA ALA A 84 9.73 -5.66 -10.32
C ALA A 84 8.92 -6.83 -10.87
N GLU A 85 8.27 -6.68 -12.03
CA GLU A 85 7.47 -7.75 -12.68
C GLU A 85 8.29 -8.95 -13.14
N THR A 86 9.55 -8.72 -13.50
CA THR A 86 10.48 -9.76 -13.98
C THR A 86 11.40 -10.30 -12.90
N SER A 87 11.36 -9.70 -11.71
CA SER A 87 12.19 -10.05 -10.57
C SER A 87 11.57 -11.16 -9.72
N THR A 88 12.42 -11.99 -9.12
CA THR A 88 12.06 -13.01 -8.14
C THR A 88 12.43 -12.61 -6.70
N GLY A 89 12.90 -11.38 -6.47
CA GLY A 89 13.48 -10.93 -5.19
C GLY A 89 14.89 -11.49 -4.91
N ASN A 90 15.21 -12.68 -5.41
CA ASN A 90 16.51 -13.35 -5.31
C ASN A 90 17.12 -13.33 -3.88
N GLY A 91 16.30 -13.70 -2.89
CA GLY A 91 16.71 -13.78 -1.47
C GLY A 91 16.79 -12.44 -0.72
N LEU A 92 16.54 -11.32 -1.40
CA LEU A 92 16.49 -10.01 -0.78
C LEU A 92 15.20 -9.84 0.03
N SER A 93 15.29 -9.26 1.22
CA SER A 93 14.13 -8.85 2.03
C SER A 93 14.19 -7.35 2.34
N CYS A 94 13.05 -6.67 2.34
CA CYS A 94 12.96 -5.24 2.59
C CYS A 94 11.85 -4.93 3.59
N ASP A 95 12.21 -4.49 4.78
CA ASP A 95 11.28 -3.97 5.78
C ASP A 95 11.09 -2.47 5.55
N LEU A 96 9.86 -2.07 5.21
CA LEU A 96 9.54 -0.69 4.82
C LEU A 96 9.22 0.22 6.01
N SER A 97 9.47 -0.21 7.24
CA SER A 97 9.21 0.55 8.48
C SER A 97 10.16 1.75 8.69
N PHE A 98 10.43 2.52 7.63
CA PHE A 98 11.30 3.72 7.62
C PHE A 98 10.78 4.88 8.49
N PHE A 99 9.58 4.76 9.03
CA PHE A 99 8.96 5.70 9.94
C PHE A 99 8.12 4.93 10.97
N ALA A 100 7.76 5.57 12.09
CA ALA A 100 6.88 4.96 13.10
C ALA A 100 5.53 4.57 12.47
N SER A 101 5.26 3.27 12.42
CA SER A 101 4.19 2.68 11.62
C SER A 101 3.52 1.54 12.38
N ALA A 102 2.45 0.98 11.80
CA ALA A 102 1.82 -0.22 12.34
C ALA A 102 2.78 -1.44 12.36
N MET A 103 3.86 -1.42 11.58
CA MET A 103 4.81 -2.53 11.46
C MET A 103 6.10 -2.33 12.25
N GLY A 104 6.21 -1.23 13.00
CA GLY A 104 7.42 -0.86 13.73
C GLY A 104 7.99 0.48 13.26
N CYS A 105 9.24 0.74 13.61
CA CYS A 105 9.93 2.00 13.33
C CYS A 105 11.38 1.82 12.85
N ASP A 106 11.76 0.60 12.47
CA ASP A 106 13.11 0.24 12.02
C ASP A 106 13.05 -0.47 10.67
N GLY A 107 13.26 0.29 9.59
CA GLY A 107 13.30 -0.26 8.24
C GLY A 107 14.70 -0.73 7.86
N ARG A 108 14.77 -1.79 7.05
CA ARG A 108 16.02 -2.51 6.75
C ARG A 108 15.94 -3.22 5.41
N ILE A 109 17.10 -3.41 4.79
CA ILE A 109 17.28 -4.28 3.63
C ILE A 109 18.27 -5.36 4.06
N CYS A 110 17.88 -6.63 3.94
CA CYS A 110 18.70 -7.77 4.36
C CYS A 110 18.85 -8.78 3.22
N GLY A 111 19.85 -9.66 3.35
CA GLY A 111 20.16 -10.67 2.34
C GLY A 111 20.85 -10.08 1.10
N ILE A 112 21.50 -8.93 1.22
CA ILE A 112 22.23 -8.29 0.13
C ILE A 112 23.43 -9.17 -0.28
N THR A 113 23.54 -9.41 -1.58
CA THR A 113 24.69 -10.02 -2.28
C THR A 113 25.13 -9.09 -3.39
N THR A 114 26.29 -9.37 -3.99
CA THR A 114 26.81 -8.59 -5.11
C THR A 114 25.93 -8.67 -6.36
N GLU A 115 25.09 -9.69 -6.49
CA GLU A 115 24.26 -9.95 -7.66
C GLU A 115 22.77 -9.59 -7.47
N ASN A 116 22.29 -9.48 -6.23
CA ASN A 116 20.84 -9.37 -5.98
C ASN A 116 20.33 -7.97 -5.64
N LEU A 117 21.17 -7.00 -5.29
CA LEU A 117 20.71 -5.65 -4.97
C LEU A 117 20.44 -4.85 -6.26
N THR A 118 19.27 -5.10 -6.83
CA THR A 118 18.76 -4.44 -8.04
C THR A 118 17.43 -3.76 -7.77
N VAL A 119 17.03 -2.79 -8.60
CA VAL A 119 15.72 -2.12 -8.50
C VAL A 119 14.58 -3.13 -8.49
N GLY A 120 14.62 -4.12 -9.40
CA GLY A 120 13.60 -5.15 -9.49
C GLY A 120 13.48 -5.98 -8.21
N ASN A 121 14.60 -6.49 -7.70
CA ASN A 121 14.62 -7.32 -6.49
C ASN A 121 14.23 -6.52 -5.24
N LEU A 122 14.66 -5.26 -5.14
CA LEU A 122 14.29 -4.38 -4.04
C LEU A 122 12.78 -4.13 -4.01
N PHE A 123 12.17 -3.77 -5.14
CA PHE A 123 10.73 -3.54 -5.18
C PHE A 123 9.91 -4.82 -5.09
N HIS A 124 10.43 -5.95 -5.59
CA HIS A 124 9.83 -7.26 -5.33
C HIS A 124 9.75 -7.54 -3.82
N ALA A 125 10.87 -7.37 -3.11
CA ALA A 125 10.94 -7.57 -1.66
C ALA A 125 10.08 -6.56 -0.88
N ALA A 126 10.04 -5.30 -1.32
CA ALA A 126 9.17 -4.26 -0.75
C ALA A 126 7.69 -4.63 -0.89
N PHE A 127 7.27 -5.16 -2.05
CA PHE A 127 5.88 -5.59 -2.26
C PHE A 127 5.52 -6.85 -1.48
N GLU A 128 6.47 -7.77 -1.25
CA GLU A 128 6.28 -8.88 -0.32
C GLU A 128 5.98 -8.36 1.08
N PHE A 129 6.82 -7.44 1.58
CA PHE A 129 6.61 -6.83 2.89
C PHE A 129 5.26 -6.11 3.00
N MET A 130 4.85 -5.36 1.97
CA MET A 130 3.54 -4.69 1.96
C MET A 130 2.39 -5.71 2.06
N ALA A 131 2.42 -6.77 1.26
CA ALA A 131 1.39 -7.80 1.27
C ALA A 131 1.32 -8.51 2.64
N ASP A 132 2.46 -8.84 3.24
CA ASP A 132 2.55 -9.43 4.57
C ASP A 132 2.09 -8.46 5.67
N SER A 133 2.37 -7.16 5.50
CA SER A 133 1.91 -6.12 6.42
C SER A 133 0.41 -5.99 6.43
N TYR A 134 -0.26 -6.05 5.27
CA TYR A 134 -1.72 -6.06 5.20
C TYR A 134 -2.30 -7.28 5.91
N LEU A 135 -1.77 -8.47 5.66
CA LEU A 135 -2.24 -9.69 6.33
C LEU A 135 -2.04 -9.62 7.85
N THR A 136 -0.87 -9.16 8.29
CA THR A 136 -0.53 -9.00 9.71
C THR A 136 -1.46 -8.01 10.39
N CYS A 137 -1.68 -6.84 9.79
CA CYS A 137 -2.59 -5.83 10.33
C CYS A 137 -4.04 -6.33 10.36
N SER A 138 -4.50 -7.01 9.31
CA SER A 138 -5.85 -7.57 9.27
C SER A 138 -6.08 -8.61 10.36
N ARG A 139 -5.08 -9.46 10.66
CA ARG A 139 -5.15 -10.45 11.74
C ARG A 139 -5.05 -9.82 13.12
N ARG A 140 -4.28 -8.74 13.31
CA ARG A 140 -4.25 -7.96 14.55
C ARG A 140 -5.61 -7.31 14.84
N MET A 141 -6.22 -6.76 13.80
CA MET A 141 -7.54 -6.12 13.88
C MET A 141 -8.67 -7.15 14.10
N SER A 142 -8.52 -8.37 13.57
CA SER A 142 -9.51 -9.43 13.66
C SER A 142 -8.83 -10.81 13.78
N PRO A 143 -8.50 -11.27 15.00
CA PRO A 143 -7.81 -12.56 15.20
C PRO A 143 -8.63 -13.76 14.72
N GLN A 144 -9.96 -13.65 14.78
CA GLN A 144 -10.92 -14.62 14.22
C GLN A 144 -11.76 -13.89 13.16
N PRO A 145 -11.23 -13.74 11.94
CA PRO A 145 -11.87 -12.94 10.92
C PRO A 145 -13.19 -13.56 10.44
N THR A 146 -14.23 -12.74 10.36
CA THR A 146 -15.54 -13.12 9.80
C THR A 146 -15.75 -12.62 8.37
N TRP A 147 -14.77 -11.88 7.84
CA TRP A 147 -14.80 -11.39 6.46
C TRP A 147 -14.58 -12.54 5.47
N ASN A 148 -15.31 -12.52 4.37
CA ASN A 148 -15.25 -13.52 3.31
C ASN A 148 -14.97 -12.91 1.93
N GLN A 149 -14.72 -11.60 1.88
CA GLN A 149 -14.38 -10.85 0.67
C GLN A 149 -13.41 -9.71 1.02
N ILE A 150 -12.54 -9.34 0.07
CA ILE A 150 -11.68 -8.17 0.17
C ILE A 150 -12.25 -7.04 -0.69
N ALA A 151 -12.39 -5.86 -0.12
CA ALA A 151 -12.64 -4.62 -0.86
C ALA A 151 -11.30 -3.87 -1.05
N ILE A 152 -10.71 -3.97 -2.24
CA ILE A 152 -9.38 -3.42 -2.52
C ILE A 152 -9.47 -2.05 -3.20
N SER A 153 -8.63 -1.11 -2.76
CA SER A 153 -8.57 0.27 -3.26
C SER A 153 -7.14 0.81 -3.18
N GLY A 154 -6.89 2.01 -3.72
CA GLY A 154 -5.59 2.67 -3.67
C GLY A 154 -4.82 2.64 -4.99
N GLY A 155 -4.24 3.77 -5.36
CA GLY A 155 -3.46 3.91 -6.60
C GLY A 155 -2.27 2.94 -6.73
N LEU A 156 -1.73 2.38 -5.64
CA LEU A 156 -0.58 1.45 -5.73
C LEU A 156 -0.98 0.09 -6.31
N VAL A 157 -2.13 -0.46 -5.92
CA VAL A 157 -2.60 -1.76 -6.47
C VAL A 157 -3.16 -1.62 -7.88
N GLN A 158 -3.51 -0.39 -8.29
CA GLN A 158 -3.84 -0.06 -9.68
C GLN A 158 -2.57 0.08 -10.53
N SER A 159 -1.51 0.66 -9.96
CA SER A 159 -0.25 0.94 -10.67
C SER A 159 0.68 -0.28 -10.72
N PHE A 160 0.69 -1.13 -9.69
CA PHE A 160 1.62 -2.25 -9.55
C PHE A 160 0.88 -3.59 -9.54
N ALA A 161 0.78 -4.23 -10.70
CA ALA A 161 0.18 -5.56 -10.84
C ALA A 161 0.89 -6.62 -9.98
N SER A 162 2.20 -6.49 -9.76
CA SER A 162 2.98 -7.39 -8.91
C SER A 162 2.58 -7.28 -7.43
N LEU A 163 2.35 -6.07 -6.91
CA LEU A 163 1.82 -5.87 -5.55
C LEU A 163 0.43 -6.50 -5.41
N ARG A 164 -0.46 -6.26 -6.38
CA ARG A 164 -1.81 -6.83 -6.39
C ARG A 164 -1.78 -8.36 -6.30
N LYS A 165 -0.99 -9.02 -7.15
CA LYS A 165 -0.82 -10.48 -7.14
C LYS A 165 -0.33 -11.01 -5.80
N LYS A 166 0.59 -10.29 -5.14
CA LYS A 166 1.08 -10.68 -3.81
C LYS A 166 -0.02 -10.56 -2.75
N ILE A 167 -0.83 -9.51 -2.79
CA ILE A 167 -2.00 -9.37 -1.89
C ILE A 167 -2.99 -10.52 -2.14
N GLU A 168 -3.34 -10.80 -3.40
CA GLU A 168 -4.21 -11.92 -3.79
C GLU A 168 -3.69 -13.27 -3.25
N ALA A 169 -2.38 -13.49 -3.29
CA ALA A 169 -1.78 -14.71 -2.74
C ALA A 169 -1.87 -14.81 -1.20
N ARG A 170 -1.92 -13.68 -0.48
CA ARG A 170 -2.07 -13.64 1.00
C ARG A 170 -3.52 -13.77 1.45
N PHE A 171 -4.45 -13.32 0.61
CA PHE A 171 -5.87 -13.32 0.88
C PHE A 171 -6.59 -14.19 -0.16
N PRO A 172 -6.73 -15.51 0.08
CA PRO A 172 -7.41 -16.44 -0.83
C PRO A 172 -8.94 -16.26 -0.75
N LEU A 173 -9.40 -15.04 -1.00
CA LEU A 173 -10.80 -14.62 -0.95
C LEU A 173 -11.14 -13.86 -2.24
N PRO A 174 -12.44 -13.84 -2.61
CA PRO A 174 -12.92 -12.95 -3.65
C PRO A 174 -12.47 -11.51 -3.39
N ILE A 175 -11.97 -10.85 -4.43
CA ILE A 175 -11.60 -9.43 -4.38
C ILE A 175 -12.60 -8.62 -5.19
N ARG A 176 -13.15 -7.58 -4.55
CA ARG A 176 -13.94 -6.54 -5.19
C ARG A 176 -13.08 -5.29 -5.33
N ASP A 177 -12.90 -4.84 -6.57
CA ASP A 177 -12.32 -3.54 -6.83
C ASP A 177 -13.26 -2.43 -6.38
N VAL A 178 -12.74 -1.54 -5.55
CA VAL A 178 -13.41 -0.30 -5.18
C VAL A 178 -12.83 0.78 -6.10
N ALA A 179 -13.63 1.21 -7.07
CA ALA A 179 -13.28 2.36 -7.89
C ALA A 179 -13.04 3.57 -6.97
N GLU A 180 -11.83 4.12 -6.99
CA GLU A 180 -11.61 5.47 -6.50
C GLU A 180 -12.39 6.39 -7.43
N GLN A 181 -13.44 7.05 -6.93
CA GLN A 181 -13.95 8.21 -7.65
C GLN A 181 -12.79 9.20 -7.74
N GLU A 182 -12.45 9.64 -8.96
CA GLU A 182 -11.35 10.55 -9.34
C GLU A 182 -11.32 11.91 -8.59
N GLU A 183 -12.11 12.10 -7.53
CA GLU A 183 -12.24 13.37 -6.80
C GLU A 183 -10.94 13.79 -6.09
N THR A 184 -9.97 12.89 -5.87
CA THR A 184 -8.66 13.24 -5.29
C THR A 184 -7.59 13.61 -6.33
N LEU A 185 -7.72 13.17 -7.59
CA LEU A 185 -6.81 13.56 -8.67
C LEU A 185 -7.24 14.88 -9.34
N LEU A 186 -8.54 15.19 -9.36
CA LEU A 186 -9.06 16.50 -9.81
C LEU A 186 -8.67 17.67 -8.89
N GLY A 187 -8.37 17.41 -7.61
CA GLY A 187 -7.90 18.41 -6.64
C GLY A 187 -6.43 18.80 -6.78
N LEU A 188 -5.68 18.20 -7.70
CA LEU A 188 -4.25 18.47 -7.95
C LEU A 188 -3.96 19.01 -9.36
N MET A 189 -5.00 19.31 -10.16
CA MET A 189 -4.83 20.12 -11.36
C MET A 189 -4.75 21.60 -10.96
N PRO A 190 -3.65 22.33 -11.24
CA PRO A 190 -3.69 23.77 -11.11
C PRO A 190 -4.73 24.29 -12.09
N THR A 191 -5.71 25.04 -11.58
CA THR A 191 -6.69 25.76 -12.38
C THR A 191 -5.95 26.78 -13.25
N ILE A 192 -5.51 26.39 -14.45
CA ILE A 192 -5.08 27.36 -15.46
C ILE A 192 -6.35 27.82 -16.16
N ALA A 193 -7.02 28.80 -15.55
CA ALA A 193 -8.10 29.54 -16.17
C ALA A 193 -8.21 30.95 -15.60
N GLU A 194 -7.11 31.71 -15.65
CA GLU A 194 -7.15 33.17 -15.71
C GLU A 194 -6.00 33.65 -16.57
N SER A 195 -6.33 34.05 -17.81
CA SER A 195 -5.69 35.11 -18.61
C SER A 195 -5.95 34.79 -20.08
N ILE A 196 -6.94 35.46 -20.69
CA ILE A 196 -6.75 36.27 -21.89
C ILE A 196 -8.04 37.10 -22.04
N SER A 197 -7.80 38.40 -22.10
CA SER A 197 -8.73 39.49 -22.44
C SER A 197 -9.47 39.27 -23.75
#